data_AF-A0A6B3HUG3-F1
#
_entry.id   AF-A0A6B3HUG3-F1
#
_cell.length_a   1.000
_cell.length_b   1.000
_cell.length_c   1.000
_cell.angle_alpha   90.00
_cell.angle_beta   90.00
_cell.angle_gamma   90.00
#
_symmetry.space_group_name_H-M   'P 1'
#
loop_
_entity.id
_entity.type
_entity.pdbx_description
1 polymer ?
#
loop_
_entity_poly.entity_id
_entity_poly.type
_entity_poly.pdbx_seq_one_letter_code
_entity_poly.pdbx_strand_id
1 'polypeptide(L)'
;LELGGKSAAVILPDADLEAAVAGIVPFAWMINGQACVAQTRILAPRSRYDETAEAFAAAAGALRVGDPLDPTTELGPLVAQRQQRRSLDYIKLGQEEGAKILTGGSRPASQERGWYVEPTLFGSVDNSMRIAREEIFGPVICLIPYGDEDEAVRIADDS
;
A
#
# COMPACT_ATOMS: atom_id res chain seq x y z
N LEU A 1 -22.47 -2.61 12.20
CA LEU A 1 -21.54 -3.70 11.79
C LEU A 1 -20.30 -3.00 11.26
N GLU A 2 -19.10 -3.37 11.72
CA GLU A 2 -17.82 -2.81 11.26
C GLU A 2 -17.08 -3.95 10.53
N LEU A 3 -16.89 -3.82 9.21
CA LEU A 3 -16.60 -4.98 8.33
C LEU A 3 -15.28 -4.89 7.53
N GLY A 4 -14.50 -3.83 7.68
CA GLY A 4 -13.29 -3.57 6.89
C GLY A 4 -13.49 -2.47 5.84
N GLY A 5 -12.51 -2.28 4.96
CA GLY A 5 -12.60 -1.24 3.93
C GLY A 5 -11.50 -1.30 2.86
N LYS A 6 -11.67 -0.45 1.84
CA LYS A 6 -10.69 -0.21 0.78
C LYS A 6 -10.46 1.29 0.59
N SER A 7 -10.13 1.95 1.69
CA SER A 7 -10.02 3.41 1.77
C SER A 7 -9.02 3.98 0.76
N ALA A 8 -9.37 5.14 0.22
CA ALA A 8 -8.60 5.84 -0.80
C ALA A 8 -8.06 7.17 -0.25
N ALA A 9 -6.75 7.37 -0.38
CA ALA A 9 -6.12 8.67 -0.23
C ALA A 9 -5.99 9.33 -1.60
N VAL A 10 -6.58 10.50 -1.78
CA VAL A 10 -6.55 11.25 -3.05
C VAL A 10 -5.56 12.39 -2.95
N ILE A 11 -4.51 12.35 -3.77
CA ILE A 11 -3.53 13.43 -3.88
C ILE A 11 -3.99 14.37 -5.00
N LEU A 12 -4.21 15.64 -4.71
CA LEU A 12 -4.61 16.65 -5.70
C LEU A 12 -3.40 17.17 -6.51
N PRO A 13 -3.60 17.73 -7.72
CA PRO A 13 -2.50 18.21 -8.56
C PRO A 13 -1.61 19.27 -7.88
N ASP A 14 -2.21 20.12 -7.04
CA ASP A 14 -1.56 21.21 -6.31
C ASP A 14 -1.06 20.82 -4.91
N ALA A 15 -1.23 19.56 -4.50
CA ALA A 15 -0.81 19.09 -3.20
C ALA A 15 0.72 19.19 -3.02
N ASP A 16 1.14 19.62 -1.83
CA ASP A 16 2.53 19.47 -1.39
C ASP A 16 2.82 17.96 -1.26
N LEU A 17 3.68 17.45 -2.14
CA LEU A 17 3.94 16.01 -2.23
C LEU A 17 4.72 15.50 -1.00
N GLU A 18 5.62 16.30 -0.44
CA GLU A 18 6.38 15.91 0.75
C GLU A 18 5.44 15.78 1.95
N ALA A 19 4.57 16.78 2.14
CA ALA A 19 3.55 16.74 3.18
C ALA A 19 2.55 15.60 2.96
N ALA A 20 2.14 15.34 1.72
CA ALA A 20 1.21 14.25 1.38
C ALA A 20 1.82 12.88 1.69
N VAL A 21 3.08 12.63 1.30
CA VAL A 21 3.79 11.38 1.59
C VAL A 21 3.94 11.20 3.11
N ALA A 22 4.42 12.23 3.82
CA ALA A 22 4.57 12.19 5.27
C ALA A 22 3.23 11.95 5.99
N GLY A 23 2.14 12.50 5.46
CA GLY A 23 0.79 12.33 6.01
C GLY A 23 0.18 10.96 5.71
N ILE A 24 0.40 10.39 4.52
CA ILE A 24 -0.28 9.16 4.06
C ILE A 24 0.46 7.89 4.49
N VAL A 25 1.80 7.86 4.42
CA VAL A 25 2.59 6.64 4.70
C VAL A 25 2.26 6.00 6.06
N PRO A 26 2.12 6.76 7.17
CA PRO A 26 1.75 6.18 8.45
C PRO A 26 0.40 5.47 8.42
N PHE A 27 -0.61 5.99 7.71
CA PHE A 27 -1.94 5.37 7.63
C PHE A 27 -2.05 4.26 6.57
N ALA A 28 -1.19 4.29 5.56
CA ALA A 28 -1.15 3.24 4.55
C ALA A 28 -0.52 1.95 5.10
N TRP A 29 0.56 2.05 5.88
CA TRP A 29 1.28 0.87 6.40
C TRP A 29 1.09 0.58 7.90
N MET A 30 0.34 1.40 8.66
CA MET A 30 0.12 1.17 10.11
C MET A 30 -0.32 -0.27 10.42
N ILE A 31 0.17 -0.80 11.55
CA ILE A 31 -0.18 -2.14 12.04
C ILE A 31 0.03 -3.22 10.94
N ASN A 32 1.05 -3.03 10.11
CA ASN A 32 1.33 -3.90 8.96
C ASN A 32 0.16 -4.00 7.97
N GLY A 33 -0.59 -2.91 7.77
CA GLY A 33 -1.79 -2.86 6.93
C GLY A 33 -2.98 -3.65 7.48
N GLN A 34 -2.93 -4.11 8.74
CA GLN A 34 -4.02 -4.82 9.42
C GLN A 34 -4.92 -3.82 10.17
N ALA A 35 -5.37 -2.79 9.46
CA ALA A 35 -6.25 -1.75 9.98
C ALA A 35 -7.40 -1.52 8.99
N CYS A 36 -8.63 -1.54 9.48
CA CYS A 36 -9.84 -1.38 8.64
C CYS A 36 -9.92 -0.01 7.94
N VAL A 37 -9.21 1.00 8.45
CA VAL A 37 -9.16 2.36 7.92
C VAL A 37 -7.90 2.65 7.10
N ALA A 38 -7.06 1.63 6.84
CA ALA A 38 -5.80 1.81 6.14
C ALA A 38 -6.02 2.37 4.74
N GLN A 39 -5.21 3.37 4.37
CA GLN A 39 -5.23 4.01 3.06
C GLN A 39 -4.56 3.10 2.02
N THR A 40 -5.24 2.01 1.65
CA THR A 40 -4.68 0.94 0.81
C THR A 40 -4.76 1.22 -0.68
N ARG A 41 -5.50 2.26 -1.08
CA ARG A 41 -5.45 2.87 -2.41
C ARG A 41 -4.94 4.29 -2.30
N ILE A 42 -3.90 4.63 -3.02
CA ILE A 42 -3.39 5.99 -3.18
C ILE A 42 -3.67 6.39 -4.62
N LEU A 43 -4.41 7.47 -4.81
CA LEU A 43 -4.77 8.00 -6.12
C LEU A 43 -3.90 9.22 -6.40
N ALA A 44 -3.18 9.19 -7.52
CA ALA A 44 -2.24 10.23 -7.92
C ALA A 44 -2.58 10.79 -9.30
N PRO A 45 -2.45 12.12 -9.52
CA PRO A 45 -2.73 12.72 -10.82
C PRO A 45 -1.69 12.23 -11.82
N ARG A 46 -2.13 11.88 -13.03
CA ARG A 46 -1.28 11.30 -14.07
C ARG A 46 -0.12 12.21 -14.45
N SER A 47 -0.29 13.53 -14.33
CA SER A 47 0.76 14.53 -14.56
C SER A 47 1.90 14.51 -13.55
N ARG A 48 1.67 13.94 -12.36
CA ARG A 48 2.64 13.84 -11.24
C ARG A 48 2.87 12.39 -10.80
N TYR A 49 2.48 11.42 -11.62
CA TYR A 49 2.48 10.01 -11.22
C TYR A 49 3.88 9.50 -10.90
N ASP A 50 4.86 9.79 -11.76
CA ASP A 50 6.20 9.24 -11.61
C ASP A 50 6.91 9.79 -10.36
N GLU A 51 6.87 11.11 -10.12
CA GLU A 51 7.42 11.70 -8.89
C GLU A 51 6.71 11.17 -7.62
N THR A 52 5.39 10.95 -7.71
CA THR A 52 4.61 10.39 -6.59
C THR A 52 5.00 8.94 -6.34
N ALA A 53 5.15 8.15 -7.40
CA ALA A 53 5.56 6.75 -7.34
C ALA A 53 6.94 6.59 -6.71
N GLU A 54 7.91 7.40 -7.13
CA GLU A 54 9.26 7.42 -6.55
C GLU A 54 9.22 7.81 -5.07
N ALA A 55 8.47 8.86 -4.71
CA ALA A 55 8.41 9.34 -3.33
C ALA A 55 7.78 8.30 -2.37
N PHE A 56 6.65 7.69 -2.76
CA PHE A 56 6.03 6.64 -1.95
C PHE A 56 6.86 5.35 -1.91
N ALA A 57 7.50 4.97 -3.02
CA ALA A 57 8.37 3.79 -3.03
C ALA A 57 9.58 3.97 -2.10
N ALA A 58 10.20 5.15 -2.12
CA ALA A 58 11.30 5.50 -1.23
C ALA A 58 10.86 5.52 0.23
N ALA A 59 9.73 6.17 0.55
CA ALA A 59 9.22 6.24 1.91
C ALA A 59 8.82 4.87 2.47
N ALA A 60 8.12 4.05 1.69
CA ALA A 60 7.76 2.69 2.11
C ALA A 60 9.00 1.79 2.25
N GLY A 61 9.98 1.91 1.36
CA GLY A 61 11.24 1.17 1.45
C GLY A 61 12.14 1.56 2.63
N ALA A 62 11.91 2.75 3.21
CA ALA A 62 12.64 3.21 4.39
C ALA A 62 12.05 2.72 5.73
N LEU A 63 10.83 2.16 5.73
CA LEU A 63 10.18 1.68 6.93
C LEU A 63 10.96 0.52 7.55
N ARG A 64 11.28 0.63 8.83
CA ARG A 64 12.05 -0.38 9.57
C ARG A 64 11.18 -1.59 9.91
N VAL A 65 11.40 -2.68 9.19
CA VAL A 65 10.80 -3.99 9.49
C VAL A 65 11.67 -4.74 10.50
N GLY A 66 11.10 -5.10 11.65
CA GLY A 66 11.91 -5.59 12.77
C GLY A 66 11.13 -6.32 13.87
N ASP A 67 11.86 -6.66 14.93
CA ASP A 67 11.28 -7.21 16.15
C ASP A 67 10.30 -6.18 16.75
N PRO A 68 9.02 -6.53 17.00
CA PRO A 68 8.05 -5.60 17.58
C PRO A 68 8.40 -5.13 19.00
N LEU A 69 9.39 -5.74 19.67
CA LEU A 69 9.91 -5.27 20.96
C LEU A 69 11.05 -4.25 20.82
N ASP A 70 11.61 -4.06 19.61
CA ASP A 70 12.57 -3.00 19.34
C ASP A 70 11.85 -1.65 19.14
N PRO A 71 12.16 -0.60 19.92
CA PRO A 71 11.48 0.69 19.82
C PRO A 71 11.71 1.42 18.49
N THR A 72 12.67 0.97 17.67
CA THR A 72 12.94 1.53 16.34
C THR A 72 12.14 0.83 15.22
N THR A 73 11.49 -0.30 15.52
CA THR A 73 10.65 -1.03 14.57
C THR A 73 9.40 -0.22 14.24
N GLU A 74 9.16 -0.02 12.96
CA GLU A 74 7.94 0.61 12.43
C GLU A 74 6.93 -0.44 11.97
N LEU A 75 7.41 -1.62 11.54
CA LEU A 75 6.59 -2.70 11.02
C LEU A 75 7.01 -4.06 11.57
N GLY A 76 6.09 -4.70 12.31
CA GLY A 76 6.26 -6.04 12.87
C GLY A 76 5.84 -7.17 11.92
N PRO A 77 5.59 -8.38 12.43
CA PRO A 77 5.03 -9.47 11.64
C PRO A 77 3.51 -9.35 11.51
N LEU A 78 2.93 -10.00 10.48
CA LEU A 78 1.49 -10.21 10.43
C LEU A 78 1.02 -11.17 11.53
N VAL A 79 -0.26 -11.10 11.89
CA VAL A 79 -0.82 -11.82 13.06
C VAL A 79 -0.69 -13.35 12.95
N ALA A 80 -0.68 -13.89 11.74
CA ALA A 80 -0.66 -15.33 11.52
C ALA A 80 -0.09 -15.70 10.14
N GLN A 81 0.46 -16.91 10.04
CA GLN A 81 0.98 -17.47 8.80
C GLN A 81 -0.06 -17.44 7.65
N ARG A 82 -1.33 -17.72 7.94
CA ARG A 82 -2.40 -17.65 6.93
C ARG A 82 -2.55 -16.26 6.31
N GLN A 83 -2.32 -15.21 7.11
CA GLN A 83 -2.45 -13.82 6.68
C GLN A 83 -1.23 -13.36 5.88
N GLN A 84 -0.04 -13.82 6.26
CA GLN A 84 1.16 -13.68 5.44
C GLN A 84 0.99 -14.36 4.08
N ARG A 85 0.52 -15.61 4.07
CA ARG A 85 0.26 -16.32 2.81
C ARG A 85 -0.74 -15.56 1.94
N ARG A 86 -1.88 -15.13 2.51
CA ARG A 86 -2.85 -14.28 1.80
C ARG A 86 -2.20 -13.04 1.18
N SER A 87 -1.40 -12.31 1.95
CA SER A 87 -0.72 -11.10 1.45
C SER A 87 0.24 -11.42 0.29
N LEU A 88 1.05 -12.47 0.41
CA LEU A 88 1.96 -12.93 -0.65
C LEU A 88 1.21 -13.42 -1.90
N ASP A 89 0.07 -14.09 -1.71
CA ASP A 89 -0.80 -14.54 -2.80
C ASP A 89 -1.39 -13.34 -3.58
N TYR A 90 -1.83 -12.28 -2.88
CA TYR A 90 -2.30 -11.05 -3.54
C TYR A 90 -1.16 -10.28 -4.23
N ILE A 91 0.05 -10.29 -3.68
CA ILE A 91 1.22 -9.71 -4.35
C ILE A 91 1.45 -10.45 -5.67
N LYS A 92 1.50 -11.78 -5.64
CA LYS A 92 1.64 -12.57 -6.87
C LYS A 92 0.52 -12.29 -7.87
N LEU A 93 -0.74 -12.26 -7.41
CA LEU A 93 -1.90 -11.94 -8.24
C LEU A 93 -1.79 -10.56 -8.89
N GLY A 94 -1.36 -9.54 -8.15
CA GLY A 94 -1.18 -8.18 -8.69
C GLY A 94 -0.21 -8.16 -9.86
N GLN A 95 0.90 -8.90 -9.76
CA GLN A 95 1.86 -9.04 -10.86
C GLN A 95 1.25 -9.79 -12.06
N GLU A 96 0.46 -10.83 -11.82
CA GLU A 96 -0.25 -11.60 -12.86
C GLU A 96 -1.31 -10.74 -13.59
N GLU A 97 -1.94 -9.80 -12.88
CA GLU A 97 -2.89 -8.81 -13.43
C GLU A 97 -2.18 -7.65 -14.15
N GLY A 98 -0.85 -7.58 -14.09
CA GLY A 98 -0.03 -6.60 -14.82
C GLY A 98 0.42 -5.38 -14.00
N ALA A 99 0.12 -5.33 -12.71
CA ALA A 99 0.66 -4.30 -11.82
C ALA A 99 2.18 -4.50 -11.61
N LYS A 100 2.88 -3.39 -11.33
CA LYS A 100 4.33 -3.39 -11.13
C LYS A 100 4.66 -3.21 -9.65
N ILE A 101 5.58 -4.01 -9.13
CA ILE A 101 6.15 -3.77 -7.80
C ILE A 101 7.11 -2.59 -7.90
N LEU A 102 6.83 -1.52 -7.16
CA LEU A 102 7.70 -0.36 -7.03
C LEU A 102 8.67 -0.49 -5.84
N THR A 103 8.24 -1.18 -4.77
CA THR A 103 9.07 -1.51 -3.61
C THR A 103 8.50 -2.73 -2.88
N GLY A 104 9.36 -3.45 -2.16
CA GLY A 104 9.01 -4.67 -1.41
C GLY A 104 8.54 -5.82 -2.31
N GLY A 105 7.39 -6.40 -1.98
CA GLY A 105 6.79 -7.50 -2.76
C GLY A 105 7.24 -8.89 -2.34
N SER A 106 7.98 -9.04 -1.24
CA SER A 106 8.45 -10.35 -0.79
C SER A 106 8.50 -10.48 0.73
N ARG A 107 9.17 -11.54 1.21
CA ARG A 107 9.50 -11.69 2.63
C ARG A 107 10.84 -11.02 2.88
N PRO A 108 11.00 -10.20 3.93
CA PRO A 108 12.27 -9.56 4.22
C PRO A 108 13.34 -10.61 4.53
N ALA A 109 14.47 -10.55 3.83
CA ALA A 109 15.56 -11.50 4.00
C ALA A 109 16.20 -11.45 5.41
N SER A 110 16.07 -10.33 6.11
CA SER A 110 16.55 -10.14 7.48
C SER A 110 15.75 -10.87 8.55
N GLN A 111 14.57 -11.42 8.22
CA GLN A 111 13.66 -12.05 9.18
C GLN A 111 13.50 -13.54 8.89
N GLU A 112 14.34 -14.37 9.51
CA GLU A 112 14.29 -15.84 9.34
C GLU A 112 13.01 -16.47 9.89
N ARG A 113 12.42 -15.85 10.92
CA ARG A 113 11.23 -16.34 11.64
C ARG A 113 10.15 -15.27 11.68
N GLY A 114 8.91 -15.69 11.96
CA GLY A 114 7.76 -14.79 11.99
C GLY A 114 7.10 -14.59 10.62
N TRP A 115 5.96 -13.91 10.63
CA TRP A 115 5.06 -13.81 9.48
C TRP A 115 5.19 -12.46 8.78
N TYR A 116 6.42 -12.07 8.47
CA TYR A 116 6.73 -10.78 7.84
C TYR A 116 6.44 -10.75 6.33
N VAL A 117 6.05 -9.57 5.86
CA VAL A 117 5.95 -9.19 4.44
C VAL A 117 6.55 -7.80 4.33
N GLU A 118 7.33 -7.54 3.28
CA GLU A 118 7.93 -6.24 3.04
C GLU A 118 6.84 -5.17 2.81
N PRO A 119 7.08 -3.90 3.19
CA PRO A 119 6.22 -2.80 2.79
C PRO A 119 6.16 -2.77 1.27
N THR A 120 4.99 -3.06 0.71
CA THR A 120 4.82 -3.27 -0.71
C THR A 120 4.00 -2.15 -1.32
N LEU A 121 4.52 -1.54 -2.37
CA LEU A 121 3.79 -0.59 -3.20
C LEU A 121 3.68 -1.13 -4.62
N PHE A 122 2.45 -1.29 -5.09
CA PHE A 122 2.17 -1.51 -6.51
C PHE A 122 2.00 -0.18 -7.24
N GLY A 123 2.61 -0.09 -8.42
CA GLY A 123 2.39 0.96 -9.41
C GLY A 123 1.73 0.41 -10.65
N SER A 124 1.32 1.33 -11.53
CA SER A 124 0.54 1.06 -12.74
C SER A 124 -0.72 0.22 -12.47
N VAL A 125 -1.37 0.44 -11.31
CA VAL A 125 -2.58 -0.29 -10.92
C VAL A 125 -3.80 0.33 -11.61
N ASP A 126 -4.63 -0.52 -12.22
CA ASP A 126 -5.96 -0.16 -12.67
C ASP A 126 -7.00 -0.50 -11.58
N ASN A 127 -8.01 0.33 -11.35
CA ASN A 127 -8.98 0.10 -10.26
C ASN A 127 -9.83 -1.17 -10.47
N SER A 128 -9.88 -1.73 -11.69
CA SER A 128 -10.54 -3.03 -11.95
C SER A 128 -9.75 -4.24 -11.47
N MET A 129 -8.45 -4.09 -11.17
CA MET A 129 -7.61 -5.16 -10.64
C MET A 129 -8.10 -5.61 -9.26
N ARG A 130 -8.02 -6.91 -8.96
CA ARG A 130 -8.50 -7.46 -7.68
C ARG A 130 -7.75 -6.87 -6.50
N ILE A 131 -6.45 -6.56 -6.66
CA ILE A 131 -5.66 -5.89 -5.62
C ILE A 131 -6.17 -4.49 -5.26
N ALA A 132 -6.89 -3.83 -6.17
CA ALA A 132 -7.57 -2.54 -5.92
C ALA A 132 -8.99 -2.71 -5.39
N ARG A 133 -9.65 -3.85 -5.61
CA ARG A 133 -11.03 -4.11 -5.14
C ARG A 133 -11.12 -4.78 -3.78
N GLU A 134 -10.23 -5.71 -3.51
CA GLU A 134 -10.34 -6.60 -2.35
C GLU A 134 -9.46 -6.10 -1.19
N GLU A 135 -9.98 -6.20 0.03
CA GLU A 135 -9.20 -5.94 1.23
C GLU A 135 -8.14 -7.06 1.42
N ILE A 136 -6.86 -6.69 1.28
CA ILE A 136 -5.72 -7.61 1.43
C ILE A 136 -5.44 -7.83 2.92
N PHE A 137 -5.55 -6.76 3.72
CA PHE A 137 -5.29 -6.71 5.15
C PHE A 137 -3.84 -7.10 5.51
N GLY A 138 -2.90 -6.47 4.78
CA GLY A 138 -1.46 -6.62 4.89
C GLY A 138 -0.75 -5.37 4.34
N PRO A 139 0.59 -5.28 4.40
CA PRO A 139 1.34 -4.07 4.08
C PRO A 139 1.49 -3.85 2.56
N VAL A 140 0.38 -3.96 1.81
CA VAL A 140 0.33 -3.96 0.34
C VAL A 140 -0.60 -2.86 -0.14
N ILE A 141 -0.04 -1.85 -0.79
CA ILE A 141 -0.71 -0.61 -1.18
C ILE A 141 -0.69 -0.45 -2.70
N CYS A 142 -1.78 0.07 -3.27
CA CYS A 142 -1.91 0.32 -4.70
C CYS A 142 -1.79 1.81 -5.01
N LEU A 143 -0.94 2.19 -5.96
CA LEU A 143 -0.86 3.53 -6.53
C LEU A 143 -1.58 3.58 -7.89
N ILE A 144 -2.70 4.29 -7.94
CA ILE A 144 -3.64 4.33 -9.07
C ILE A 144 -3.56 5.72 -9.72
N PRO A 145 -3.24 5.83 -11.02
CA PRO A 145 -3.26 7.10 -11.73
C PRO A 145 -4.69 7.55 -12.04
N TYR A 146 -4.97 8.85 -11.95
CA TYR A 146 -6.21 9.47 -12.46
C TYR A 146 -5.90 10.67 -13.37
N GLY A 147 -6.82 11.03 -14.25
CA GLY A 147 -6.70 12.14 -15.20
C GLY A 147 -7.17 13.49 -14.64
N ASP A 148 -8.35 13.52 -14.03
CA ASP A 148 -8.95 14.70 -13.40
C ASP A 148 -9.60 14.38 -12.04
N GLU A 149 -9.98 15.42 -11.29
CA GLU A 149 -10.55 15.26 -9.95
C GLU A 149 -11.89 14.48 -9.97
N ASP A 150 -12.70 14.63 -11.01
CA ASP A 150 -13.96 13.88 -11.18
C ASP A 150 -13.69 12.37 -11.38
N GLU A 151 -12.65 12.01 -12.13
CA GLU A 151 -12.16 10.63 -12.23
C GLU A 151 -11.62 10.13 -10.89
N ALA A 152 -10.88 10.95 -10.14
CA ALA A 152 -10.38 10.58 -8.83
C ALA A 152 -11.51 10.24 -7.85
N VAL A 153 -12.57 11.06 -7.82
CA VAL A 153 -13.77 10.81 -7.01
C VAL A 153 -14.46 9.52 -7.43
N ARG A 154 -14.66 9.30 -8.74
CA ARG A 154 -15.27 8.06 -9.25
C ARG A 154 -14.46 6.82 -8.86
N ILE A 155 -13.13 6.86 -8.96
CA ILE A 155 -12.27 5.73 -8.56
C ILE A 155 -12.36 5.52 -7.04
N ALA A 156 -12.34 6.59 -6.24
CA ALA A 156 -12.40 6.50 -4.79
C ALA A 156 -13.70 5.84 -4.31
N ASP A 157 -14.84 6.20 -4.90
CA ASP A 157 -16.16 5.65 -4.58
C ASP A 157 -16.40 4.23 -5.15
N ASP A 158 -15.58 3.80 -6.10
CA ASP A 158 -15.69 2.49 -6.75
C ASP A 158 -14.79 1.45 -6.06
N SER A 159 -15.27 0.89 -4.93
CA SER A 159 -14.63 -0.22 -4.20
C SER A 159 -15.58 -1.36 -3.89
#